data_AF-A0A348VT74-F1
#
_entry.id   AF-A0A348VT74-F1
#
_cell.length_a   1.000
_cell.length_b   1.000
_cell.length_c   1.000
_cell.angle_alpha   90.00
_cell.angle_beta   90.00
_cell.angle_gamma   90.00
#
_symmetry.space_group_name_H-M   'P 1'
#
loop_
_entity.id
_entity.type
_entity.pdbx_description
1 polymer ?
#
loop_
_entity_poly.entity_id
_entity_poly.type
_entity_poly.pdbx_seq_one_letter_code
_entity_poly.pdbx_strand_id
1 'polypeptide(L)'
;VALKETLLKPIVHGLVHAESVATLVTDLVMGHQSMDRYKDLLLQILLEHGGVDLLSYKRTGSGRNIWEEIKTIRTKRNHIVHAAQVASKEETALALDVASNVIETLFPSVIAKMGFHLHDGYKICADWKCQYDGTPFENIIKDT
;
A
#
# COMPACT_ATOMS: atom_id res chain seq x y z
N VAL A 1 -32.56 0.03 4.11
CA VAL A 1 -32.12 0.32 2.72
C VAL A 1 -32.20 1.80 2.41
N ALA A 2 -33.37 2.44 2.54
CA ALA A 2 -33.53 3.89 2.27
C ALA A 2 -32.52 4.77 3.04
N LEU A 3 -32.47 4.69 4.38
CA LEU A 3 -31.54 5.50 5.19
C LEU A 3 -30.06 5.31 4.79
N LYS A 4 -29.67 4.07 4.49
CA LYS A 4 -28.30 3.72 4.12
C LYS A 4 -27.92 4.32 2.76
N GLU A 5 -28.77 4.14 1.76
CA GLU A 5 -28.47 4.56 0.38
C GLU A 5 -28.75 6.04 0.12
N THR A 6 -29.75 6.64 0.78
CA THR A 6 -30.18 8.03 0.50
C THR A 6 -29.49 9.07 1.37
N LEU A 7 -29.04 8.70 2.58
CA LEU A 7 -28.47 9.65 3.55
C LEU A 7 -27.03 9.29 3.90
N LEU A 8 -26.78 8.07 4.37
CA LEU A 8 -25.45 7.71 4.87
C LEU A 8 -24.41 7.65 3.75
N LYS A 9 -24.72 7.02 2.61
CA LYS A 9 -23.76 6.82 1.52
C LYS A 9 -23.29 8.14 0.86
N PRO A 10 -24.17 9.10 0.51
CA PRO A 10 -23.72 10.39 -0.03
C PRO A 10 -22.90 11.22 0.97
N ILE A 11 -23.27 11.19 2.26
CA ILE A 11 -22.53 11.89 3.32
C ILE A 11 -21.13 11.29 3.47
N VAL A 12 -21.02 9.96 3.59
CA VAL A 12 -19.72 9.28 3.67
C VAL A 12 -18.88 9.55 2.42
N HIS A 13 -19.48 9.49 1.23
CA HIS A 13 -18.79 9.80 -0.03
C HIS A 13 -18.25 11.24 -0.04
N GLY A 14 -19.04 12.22 0.38
CA GLY A 14 -18.60 13.61 0.47
C GLY A 14 -17.49 13.83 1.50
N LEU A 15 -17.54 13.12 2.63
CA LEU A 15 -16.56 13.23 3.72
C LEU A 15 -15.19 12.66 3.33
N VAL A 16 -15.12 11.66 2.45
CA VAL A 16 -13.83 11.12 1.95
C VAL A 16 -13.08 12.14 1.08
N HIS A 17 -13.79 13.08 0.45
CA HIS A 17 -13.18 14.16 -0.35
C HIS A 17 -12.80 15.40 0.48
N ALA A 18 -13.22 15.47 1.75
CA ALA A 18 -12.80 16.53 2.65
C ALA A 18 -11.48 16.13 3.33
N GLU A 19 -10.38 16.81 3.02
CA GLU A 19 -9.03 16.50 3.52
C GLU A 19 -8.97 16.33 5.05
N SER A 20 -9.71 17.16 5.79
CA SER A 20 -9.79 17.11 7.25
C SER A 20 -10.48 15.86 7.82
N VAL A 21 -11.31 15.19 7.01
CA VAL A 21 -12.04 13.97 7.38
C VAL A 21 -11.44 12.73 6.71
N ALA A 22 -10.73 12.90 5.60
CA ALA A 22 -9.97 11.84 4.94
C ALA A 22 -8.95 11.20 5.89
N THR A 23 -8.27 11.99 6.72
CA THR A 23 -7.36 11.48 7.77
C THR A 23 -8.12 10.63 8.79
N LEU A 24 -9.28 11.08 9.28
CA LEU A 24 -10.10 10.33 10.24
C LEU A 24 -10.61 9.01 9.65
N VAL A 25 -11.03 9.00 8.38
CA VAL A 25 -11.46 7.79 7.68
C VAL A 25 -10.27 6.83 7.48
N THR A 26 -9.10 7.36 7.09
CA THR A 26 -7.88 6.57 6.92
C THR A 26 -7.44 5.96 8.25
N ASP A 27 -7.45 6.72 9.34
CA ASP A 27 -7.13 6.24 10.69
C ASP A 27 -8.13 5.21 11.19
N LEU A 28 -9.42 5.38 10.91
CA LEU A 28 -10.45 4.39 11.28
C LEU A 28 -10.29 3.08 10.50
N VAL A 29 -9.88 3.16 9.23
CA VAL A 29 -9.62 2.00 8.38
C VAL A 29 -8.31 1.30 8.77
N MET A 30 -7.29 2.05 9.22
CA MET A 30 -5.98 1.54 9.63
C MET A 30 -5.87 1.11 11.10
N GLY A 31 -6.69 1.70 11.98
CA GLY A 31 -6.62 1.50 13.43
C GLY A 31 -7.35 0.25 13.95
N HIS A 32 -8.22 -0.37 13.16
CA HIS A 32 -8.93 -1.59 13.59
C HIS A 32 -8.06 -2.85 13.43
N GLN A 33 -7.99 -3.67 14.48
CA GLN A 33 -7.24 -4.94 14.50
C GLN A 33 -7.62 -5.94 13.40
N SER A 34 -8.75 -5.77 12.72
CA SER A 34 -9.11 -6.55 11.54
C SER A 34 -8.96 -5.73 10.26
N MET A 35 -7.73 -5.64 9.74
CA MET A 35 -7.48 -5.33 8.33
C MET A 35 -8.44 -6.09 7.40
N ASP A 36 -8.87 -7.30 7.78
CA ASP A 36 -9.85 -8.12 7.05
C ASP A 36 -11.23 -7.45 6.83
N ARG A 37 -11.68 -6.50 7.66
CA ARG A 37 -13.00 -5.85 7.51
C ARG A 37 -13.05 -4.86 6.34
N TYR A 38 -11.95 -4.16 6.10
CA TYR A 38 -11.81 -3.21 4.99
C TYR A 38 -10.87 -3.70 3.89
N LYS A 39 -10.35 -4.93 4.05
CA LYS A 39 -9.39 -5.55 3.13
C LYS A 39 -9.87 -5.45 1.70
N ASP A 40 -11.07 -5.94 1.39
CA ASP A 40 -11.51 -6.03 0.01
C ASP A 40 -11.64 -4.63 -0.62
N LEU A 41 -12.08 -3.63 0.15
CA LEU A 41 -12.11 -2.24 -0.29
C LEU A 41 -10.71 -1.68 -0.54
N LEU A 42 -9.80 -1.83 0.42
CA LEU A 42 -8.42 -1.30 0.32
C LEU A 42 -7.63 -1.97 -0.80
N LEU A 43 -7.77 -3.28 -0.96
CA LEU A 43 -7.12 -4.03 -2.02
C LEU A 43 -7.72 -3.71 -3.38
N GLN A 44 -9.03 -3.46 -3.48
CA GLN A 44 -9.65 -2.99 -4.71
C GLN A 44 -9.13 -1.59 -5.09
N ILE A 45 -9.02 -0.67 -4.14
CA ILE A 45 -8.44 0.66 -4.35
C ILE A 45 -6.98 0.53 -4.83
N LEU A 46 -6.19 -0.33 -4.19
CA LEU A 46 -4.80 -0.58 -4.58
C LEU A 46 -4.68 -1.21 -5.96
N LEU A 47 -5.60 -2.10 -6.33
CA LEU A 47 -5.66 -2.68 -7.66
C LEU A 47 -5.99 -1.63 -8.71
N GLU A 48 -7.05 -0.84 -8.48
CA GLU A 48 -7.55 0.14 -9.45
C GLU A 48 -6.60 1.33 -9.63
N HIS A 49 -6.00 1.83 -8.54
CA HIS A 49 -5.18 3.05 -8.57
C HIS A 49 -3.69 2.79 -8.43
N GLY A 50 -3.28 1.74 -7.72
CA GLY A 50 -1.89 1.34 -7.57
C GLY A 50 -1.44 0.28 -8.58
N GLY A 51 -2.36 -0.33 -9.33
CA GLY A 51 -2.06 -1.36 -10.33
C GLY A 51 -1.52 -2.67 -9.74
N VAL A 52 -1.69 -2.91 -8.44
CA VAL A 52 -1.15 -4.10 -7.75
C VAL A 52 -2.28 -4.86 -7.08
N ASP A 53 -2.41 -6.14 -7.43
CA ASP A 53 -3.28 -7.08 -6.72
C ASP A 53 -2.46 -7.95 -5.75
N LEU A 54 -2.51 -7.63 -4.46
CA LEU A 54 -1.79 -8.39 -3.42
C LEU A 54 -2.33 -9.80 -3.20
N LEU A 55 -3.55 -10.12 -3.66
CA LEU A 55 -4.13 -11.47 -3.52
C LEU A 55 -3.61 -12.43 -4.59
N SER A 56 -3.23 -11.93 -5.76
CA SER A 56 -2.63 -12.73 -6.83
C SER A 56 -1.11 -12.56 -6.91
N TYR A 57 -0.56 -11.45 -6.42
CA TYR A 57 0.88 -11.18 -6.48
C TYR A 57 1.67 -12.24 -5.70
N LYS A 58 2.67 -12.82 -6.38
CA LYS A 58 3.64 -13.75 -5.81
C LYS A 58 5.03 -13.19 -5.98
N ARG A 59 5.81 -13.19 -4.90
CA ARG A 59 7.23 -12.89 -4.96
C ARG A 59 7.96 -14.00 -5.71
N THR A 60 9.03 -13.64 -6.42
CA THR A 60 9.91 -14.60 -7.09
C THR A 60 10.37 -15.69 -6.14
N GLY A 61 10.13 -16.96 -6.50
CA GLY A 61 10.49 -18.12 -5.70
C GLY A 61 9.47 -18.52 -4.62
N SER A 62 8.38 -17.77 -4.43
CA SER A 62 7.31 -18.17 -3.49
C SER A 62 6.16 -18.90 -4.18
N GLY A 63 5.65 -19.95 -3.53
CA GLY A 63 4.41 -20.64 -3.93
C GLY A 63 3.14 -19.93 -3.46
N ARG A 64 3.24 -19.05 -2.45
CA ARG A 64 2.12 -18.34 -1.81
C ARG A 64 1.99 -16.92 -2.33
N ASN A 65 0.79 -16.36 -2.23
CA ASN A 65 0.62 -14.92 -2.48
C ASN A 65 1.23 -14.11 -1.32
N ILE A 66 1.65 -12.88 -1.62
CA ILE A 66 2.32 -12.02 -0.64
C ILE A 66 1.41 -11.69 0.55
N TRP A 67 0.10 -11.63 0.33
CA TRP A 67 -0.88 -11.38 1.39
C TRP A 67 -0.90 -12.49 2.45
N GLU A 68 -0.85 -13.75 2.05
CA GLU A 68 -0.77 -14.92 2.94
C GLU A 68 0.55 -14.93 3.73
N GLU A 69 1.65 -14.54 3.08
CA GLU A 69 2.95 -14.40 3.76
C GLU A 69 2.90 -13.30 4.82
N ILE A 70 2.36 -12.13 4.50
CA ILE A 70 2.14 -11.02 5.44
C ILE A 70 1.27 -11.49 6.63
N LYS A 71 0.19 -12.24 6.39
CA LYS A 71 -0.64 -12.80 7.47
C LYS A 71 0.16 -13.73 8.37
N THR A 72 0.95 -14.63 7.78
CA THR A 72 1.78 -15.58 8.52
C THR A 72 2.79 -14.84 9.41
N ILE A 73 3.49 -13.86 8.86
CA ILE A 73 4.44 -13.01 9.58
C ILE A 73 3.75 -12.25 10.71
N ARG A 74 2.57 -11.66 10.44
CA ARG A 74 1.78 -10.94 11.44
C ARG A 74 1.39 -11.83 12.62
N THR A 75 0.91 -13.04 12.34
CA THR A 75 0.56 -14.01 13.38
C THR A 75 1.78 -14.37 14.22
N LYS A 76 2.92 -14.65 13.57
CA LYS A 76 4.16 -14.97 14.28
C LYS A 76 4.64 -13.80 15.16
N ARG A 77 4.66 -12.58 14.62
CA ARG A 77 4.99 -11.36 15.36
C ARG A 77 4.09 -11.18 16.58
N ASN A 78 2.78 -11.40 16.44
CA ASN A 78 1.86 -11.31 17.58
C ASN A 78 2.21 -12.32 18.67
N HIS A 79 2.58 -13.57 18.31
CA HIS A 79 3.04 -14.54 19.29
C HIS A 79 4.39 -14.20 19.94
N ILE A 80 5.31 -13.60 19.19
CA ILE A 80 6.58 -13.11 19.76
C ILE A 80 6.29 -12.01 20.78
N VAL A 81 5.48 -11.01 20.42
CA VAL A 81 5.18 -9.85 21.27
C VAL A 81 4.34 -10.24 22.49
N HIS A 82 3.33 -11.09 22.32
CA HIS A 82 2.36 -11.38 23.39
C HIS A 82 2.65 -12.67 24.16
N ALA A 83 3.40 -13.61 23.58
CA ALA A 83 3.68 -14.91 24.19
C ALA A 83 5.18 -15.23 24.29
N ALA A 84 6.05 -14.24 24.04
CA ALA A 84 7.51 -14.39 24.10
C ALA A 84 8.05 -15.57 23.29
N GLN A 85 7.37 -15.93 22.20
CA GLN A 85 7.85 -16.98 21.30
C GLN A 85 9.12 -16.55 20.58
N VAL A 86 9.92 -17.54 20.18
CA VAL A 86 11.12 -17.32 19.37
C VAL A 86 10.81 -17.54 17.90
N ALA A 87 11.40 -16.72 17.02
CA ALA A 87 11.36 -16.93 15.58
C ALA A 87 12.50 -17.85 15.14
N SER A 88 12.19 -18.79 14.24
CA SER A 88 13.22 -19.57 13.55
C SER A 88 13.99 -18.70 12.54
N LYS A 89 15.11 -19.21 12.05
CA LYS A 89 15.90 -18.53 11.00
C LYS A 89 15.08 -18.38 9.72
N GLU A 90 14.30 -19.40 9.37
CA GLU A 90 13.46 -19.44 8.18
C GLU A 90 12.30 -18.45 8.29
N GLU A 91 11.66 -18.35 9.46
CA GLU A 91 10.60 -17.36 9.71
C GLU A 91 11.13 -15.93 9.63
N THR A 92 12.35 -15.70 10.13
CA THR A 92 13.01 -14.39 10.08
C THR A 92 13.42 -14.02 8.65
N ALA A 93 13.98 -14.98 7.90
CA ALA A 93 14.33 -14.80 6.51
C ALA A 93 13.10 -14.49 5.65
N LEU A 94 11.99 -15.22 5.85
CA LEU A 94 10.71 -14.92 5.19
C LEU A 94 10.24 -13.50 5.49
N ALA A 95 10.31 -13.06 6.76
CA ALA A 95 9.90 -11.71 7.14
C ALA A 95 10.74 -10.63 6.45
N LEU A 96 12.05 -10.83 6.39
CA LEU A 96 12.97 -9.92 5.71
C LEU A 96 12.70 -9.87 4.20
N ASP A 97 12.58 -11.03 3.57
CA ASP A 97 12.30 -11.17 2.14
C ASP A 97 10.99 -10.47 1.73
N VAL A 98 9.94 -10.65 2.52
CA VAL A 98 8.64 -10.00 2.28
C VAL A 98 8.76 -8.50 2.47
N ALA A 99 9.42 -8.03 3.53
CA ALA A 99 9.61 -6.60 3.77
C ALA A 99 10.42 -5.92 2.66
N SER A 100 11.53 -6.53 2.24
CA SER A 100 12.34 -6.08 1.12
C SER A 100 11.52 -6.04 -0.17
N ASN A 101 10.76 -7.09 -0.50
CA ASN A 101 9.96 -7.10 -1.71
C ASN A 101 8.84 -6.03 -1.70
N VAL A 102 8.22 -5.79 -0.55
CA VAL A 102 7.22 -4.71 -0.41
C VAL A 102 7.87 -3.35 -0.68
N ILE A 103 9.01 -3.08 -0.09
CA ILE A 103 9.66 -1.77 -0.14
C ILE A 103 10.40 -1.55 -1.48
N GLU A 104 11.08 -2.55 -2.00
CA GLU A 104 11.97 -2.44 -3.16
C GLU A 104 11.23 -2.69 -4.49
N THR A 105 10.09 -3.41 -4.47
CA THR A 105 9.36 -3.78 -5.68
C THR A 105 7.94 -3.22 -5.70
N LEU A 106 7.11 -3.57 -4.72
CA LEU A 106 5.70 -3.20 -4.74
C LEU A 106 5.48 -1.70 -4.57
N PHE A 107 6.16 -1.10 -3.59
CA PHE A 107 6.01 0.32 -3.29
C PHE A 107 6.41 1.21 -4.48
N PRO A 108 7.60 1.05 -5.12
CA PRO A 108 7.96 1.81 -6.32
C PRO A 108 6.97 1.60 -7.47
N SER A 109 6.48 0.37 -7.67
CA SER A 109 5.49 0.07 -8.71
C SER A 109 4.19 0.85 -8.51
N VAL A 110 3.69 0.90 -7.26
CA VAL A 110 2.47 1.64 -6.91
C VAL A 110 2.67 3.14 -7.11
N ILE A 111 3.77 3.69 -6.60
CA ILE A 111 4.10 5.13 -6.73
C ILE A 111 4.21 5.53 -8.20
N ALA A 112 4.89 4.74 -9.03
CA ALA A 112 4.99 4.98 -10.46
C ALA A 112 3.61 4.93 -11.15
N LYS A 113 2.72 4.01 -10.76
CA LYS A 113 1.35 3.97 -11.30
C LYS A 113 0.48 5.13 -10.90
N MET A 114 0.73 5.73 -9.74
CA MET A 114 0.07 6.95 -9.31
C MET A 114 0.63 8.20 -10.01
N GLY A 115 1.63 8.07 -10.89
CA GLY A 115 2.24 9.20 -11.61
C GLY A 115 3.30 9.94 -10.82
N PHE A 116 3.77 9.35 -9.71
CA PHE A 116 4.84 9.90 -8.88
C PHE A 116 6.17 9.19 -9.16
N HIS A 117 7.25 9.74 -8.62
CA HIS A 117 8.59 9.17 -8.73
C HIS A 117 9.34 9.26 -7.39
N LEU A 118 10.37 8.43 -7.24
CA LEU A 118 11.13 8.27 -6.00
C LEU A 118 12.53 8.84 -6.13
N HIS A 119 12.96 9.63 -5.15
CA HIS A 119 14.29 10.23 -5.02
C HIS A 119 14.98 9.74 -3.75
N ASP A 120 16.32 9.74 -3.76
CA ASP A 120 17.17 9.54 -2.57
C ASP A 120 16.70 8.36 -1.69
N GLY A 121 16.34 7.23 -2.33
CA GLY A 121 15.67 6.11 -1.68
C GLY A 121 14.15 6.17 -1.85
N TYR A 122 13.42 6.65 -0.84
CA TYR A 122 11.94 6.57 -0.76
C TYR A 122 11.24 7.94 -0.66
N LYS A 123 11.92 9.04 -1.01
CA LYS A 123 11.29 10.36 -1.04
C LYS A 123 10.37 10.46 -2.25
N ILE A 124 9.07 10.60 -2.01
CA ILE A 124 8.07 10.77 -3.08
C ILE A 124 8.14 12.19 -3.61
N CYS A 125 8.25 12.33 -4.93
CA CYS A 125 8.17 13.60 -5.63
C CYS A 125 6.96 13.62 -6.57
N ALA A 126 6.22 14.73 -6.51
CA ALA A 126 5.02 14.96 -7.32
C ALA A 126 5.26 15.92 -8.50
N ASP A 127 6.49 16.41 -8.67
CA ASP A 127 6.82 17.27 -9.81
C ASP A 127 6.87 16.44 -11.10
N TRP A 128 5.88 16.63 -11.96
CA TRP A 128 5.80 15.92 -13.23
C TRP A 128 6.98 16.23 -14.16
N LYS A 129 7.66 17.37 -14.01
CA LYS A 129 8.84 17.72 -14.82
C LYS A 129 10.05 16.87 -14.45
N CYS A 130 10.16 16.51 -13.18
CA CYS A 130 11.33 15.86 -12.62
C CYS A 130 11.55 14.43 -13.17
N GLN A 131 10.50 13.76 -13.67
CA GLN A 131 10.66 12.48 -14.37
C GLN A 131 11.50 12.56 -15.67
N TYR A 132 11.69 13.77 -16.21
CA TYR A 132 12.46 14.02 -17.42
C TYR A 132 13.87 14.54 -17.16
N ASP A 133 14.25 14.75 -15.90
CA ASP A 133 15.60 15.24 -15.55
C ASP A 133 16.67 14.26 -16.06
N GLY A 134 17.64 14.77 -16.82
CA GLY A 134 18.68 13.99 -17.48
C GLY A 134 18.26 13.33 -18.80
N THR A 135 17.02 13.50 -19.26
CA THR A 135 16.55 12.98 -20.55
C THR A 135 16.63 14.05 -21.67
N PRO A 136 16.66 13.67 -22.95
CA PRO A 136 16.61 14.64 -24.06
C PRO A 136 15.36 15.54 -24.02
N PHE A 137 14.28 15.08 -23.38
CA PHE A 137 13.04 15.83 -23.19
C PHE A 137 13.16 16.96 -22.16
N GLU A 138 14.14 16.92 -21.26
CA GLU A 138 14.39 17.96 -20.26
C GLU A 138 14.57 19.34 -20.92
N ASN A 139 15.34 19.39 -22.00
CA ASN A 139 15.66 20.64 -22.70
C ASN A 139 14.43 21.26 -23.37
N ILE A 140 13.43 20.45 -23.74
CA ILE A 140 12.18 20.93 -24.35
C ILE A 140 11.26 21.51 -23.28
N ILE A 141 11.24 20.90 -22.09
CA ILE A 141 10.36 21.30 -20.97
C ILE A 141 10.89 22.54 -20.23
N LYS A 142 12.21 22.79 -20.26
CA LYS A 142 12.83 23.98 -19.66
C LYS A 142 12.48 25.28 -20.38
N ASP A 143 12.10 25.20 -21.67
CA ASP A 143 11.72 26.34 -22.50
C ASP A 143 10.20 26.65 -22.44
N THR A 144 9.43 25.92 -21.61
CA THR A 144 7.97 26.10 -21.40
C THR A 144 7.59 26.32 -19.93
#